data_AF-A0A132ABK3-F1
#
_entry.id   AF-A0A132ABK3-F1
#
_cell.length_a   1.000
_cell.length_b   1.000
_cell.length_c   1.000
_cell.angle_alpha   90.00
_cell.angle_beta   90.00
_cell.angle_gamma   90.00
#
_symmetry.space_group_name_H-M   'P 1'
#
loop_
_entity.id
_entity.type
_entity.pdbx_description
1 polymer ?
#
loop_
_entity_poly.entity_id
_entity_poly.type
_entity_poly.pdbx_seq_one_letter_code
_entity_poly.pdbx_strand_id
1 'polypeptide(L)'
;MVVAIRNFSTIFFLKEGSKTFELKAESETECNAWVHAIEIASFSKMLLQKEELEQKHLHLVQIVESEKTAKWQYTQQCEELTMEIKKLRAELFSLNREWRLTPNNRNNKLQLIGLENDSEEIRKIKKVQSFFRGWLCRRRWKQIVTEYINSPHAESMRKRNSLVFRMVEAEEEYLEQLQLMVSCFLRPFKMAASSQKPPCSHDEVNSIFLNAETVMFLHQIFLKGLTARMECWPTLVLGR
;
A
#
# COMPACT_ATOMS: atom_id res chain seq x y z
N MET A 1 23.36 -9.45 36.65
CA MET A 1 24.12 -10.52 35.96
C MET A 1 23.44 -11.83 36.30
N VAL A 2 23.06 -12.63 35.30
CA VAL A 2 22.35 -13.90 35.51
C VAL A 2 23.35 -15.02 35.23
N VAL A 3 23.56 -15.92 36.19
CA VAL A 3 24.45 -17.07 36.06
C VAL A 3 23.61 -18.33 36.16
N ALA A 4 23.68 -19.19 35.15
CA ALA A 4 22.93 -20.44 35.07
C ALA A 4 23.87 -21.63 35.31
N ILE A 5 23.52 -22.52 36.25
CA ILE A 5 24.22 -23.78 36.50
C ILE A 5 23.18 -24.88 36.73
N ARG A 6 23.18 -25.91 35.85
CA ARG A 6 22.42 -27.18 35.93
C ARG A 6 21.12 -27.12 36.77
N ASN A 7 20.07 -26.56 36.17
CA ASN A 7 18.68 -26.41 36.67
C ASN A 7 18.41 -25.27 37.67
N PHE A 8 19.42 -24.46 37.99
CA PHE A 8 19.26 -23.29 38.85
C PHE A 8 19.77 -22.03 38.14
N SER A 9 18.97 -20.96 38.19
CA SER A 9 19.32 -19.61 37.73
C SER A 9 19.33 -18.68 38.94
N THR A 10 20.46 -18.02 39.17
CA THR A 10 20.57 -17.03 40.25
C THR A 10 20.58 -15.63 39.65
N ILE A 11 19.61 -14.81 40.04
CA ILE A 11 19.53 -13.41 39.60
C ILE A 11 20.23 -12.52 40.63
N PHE A 12 21.32 -11.88 40.19
CA PHE A 12 22.00 -10.85 40.97
C PHE A 12 21.60 -9.46 40.49
N PHE A 13 20.97 -8.70 41.38
CA PHE A 13 20.72 -7.28 41.18
C PHE A 13 21.97 -6.49 41.57
N LEU A 14 22.46 -5.63 40.66
CA LEU A 14 23.73 -4.88 40.75
C LEU A 14 23.78 -3.79 41.84
N LYS A 15 22.79 -3.72 42.74
CA LYS A 15 22.72 -2.70 43.78
C LYS A 15 23.12 -3.32 45.13
N GLU A 16 24.16 -2.77 45.77
CA GLU A 16 24.64 -3.21 47.09
C GLU A 16 23.47 -3.32 48.08
N GLY A 17 23.33 -4.50 48.71
CA GLY A 17 22.27 -4.82 49.66
C GLY A 17 21.00 -5.47 49.08
N SER A 18 20.96 -5.79 47.78
CA SER A 18 19.78 -6.43 47.16
C SER A 18 19.72 -7.93 47.42
N LYS A 19 18.53 -8.43 47.79
CA LYS A 19 18.24 -9.87 47.98
C LYS A 19 18.56 -10.65 46.70
N THR A 20 19.28 -11.76 46.85
CA THR A 20 19.53 -12.75 45.80
C THR A 20 18.32 -13.66 45.68
N PHE A 21 17.81 -13.85 44.45
CA PHE A 21 16.73 -14.78 44.17
C PHE A 21 17.27 -15.97 43.38
N GLU A 22 17.07 -17.16 43.93
CA GLU A 22 17.33 -18.44 43.24
C GLU A 22 16.03 -18.93 42.61
N LEU A 23 16.06 -19.12 41.30
CA LEU A 23 14.97 -19.65 40.52
C LEU A 23 15.36 -21.04 40.02
N LYS A 24 14.47 -22.02 40.23
CA LYS A 24 14.63 -23.38 39.73
C LYS A 24 13.61 -23.61 38.63
N ALA A 25 14.09 -24.10 37.48
CA ALA A 25 13.23 -24.53 36.37
C ALA A 25 13.17 -26.06 36.32
N GLU A 26 12.09 -26.63 35.77
CA GLU A 26 11.94 -28.09 35.66
C GLU A 26 12.86 -28.69 34.58
N SER A 27 13.29 -27.87 33.62
CA SER A 27 14.22 -28.26 32.55
C SER A 27 15.25 -27.18 32.23
N GLU A 28 16.39 -27.60 31.68
CA GLU A 28 17.46 -26.69 31.24
C GLU A 28 17.00 -25.78 30.08
N THR A 29 16.11 -26.27 29.22
CA THR A 29 15.51 -25.49 28.11
C THR A 29 14.61 -24.38 28.63
N GLU A 30 13.77 -24.67 29.62
CA GLU A 30 12.92 -23.68 30.26
C GLU A 30 13.77 -22.65 31.01
N CYS A 31 14.79 -23.09 31.76
CA CYS A 31 15.77 -22.23 32.42
C CYS A 31 16.37 -21.21 31.43
N ASN A 32 16.87 -21.68 30.29
CA ASN A 32 17.45 -20.84 29.25
C ASN A 32 16.43 -19.87 28.63
N ALA A 33 15.17 -20.30 28.44
CA ALA A 33 14.10 -19.45 27.94
C ALA A 33 13.77 -18.31 28.92
N TRP A 34 13.72 -18.58 30.22
CA TRP A 34 13.52 -17.57 31.26
C TRP A 34 14.68 -16.58 31.33
N VAL A 35 15.93 -17.06 31.28
CA VAL A 35 17.12 -16.19 31.25
C VAL A 35 17.07 -15.25 30.04
N HIS A 36 16.80 -15.79 28.86
CA HIS A 36 16.69 -15.00 27.62
C HIS A 36 15.53 -13.99 27.69
N ALA A 37 14.38 -14.38 28.24
CA ALA A 37 13.24 -13.47 28.42
C ALA A 37 13.57 -12.32 29.39
N ILE A 38 14.27 -12.60 30.49
CA ILE A 38 14.68 -11.61 31.49
C ILE A 38 15.75 -10.67 30.92
N GLU A 39 16.70 -11.17 30.13
CA GLU A 39 17.70 -10.34 29.45
C GLU A 39 17.06 -9.39 28.44
N ILE A 40 16.06 -9.85 27.69
CA ILE A 40 15.32 -9.02 26.74
C ILE A 40 14.43 -7.99 27.46
N ALA A 41 13.85 -8.36 28.61
CA ALA A 41 12.96 -7.52 29.40
C ALA A 41 13.68 -6.50 30.31
N SER A 42 14.94 -6.15 30.00
CA SER A 42 15.66 -5.11 30.74
C SER A 42 14.90 -3.79 30.72
N PHE A 43 14.56 -3.27 31.92
CA PHE A 43 13.84 -2.02 32.10
C PHE A 43 14.53 -0.84 31.38
N SER A 44 15.86 -0.80 31.39
CA SER A 44 16.63 0.24 30.68
C SER A 44 16.44 0.17 29.16
N LYS A 45 16.38 -1.04 28.58
CA LYS A 45 16.13 -1.22 27.15
C LYS A 45 14.70 -0.82 26.78
N MET A 46 13.74 -1.20 27.62
CA MET A 46 12.33 -0.84 27.45
C MET A 46 12.11 0.69 27.55
N LEU A 47 12.82 1.35 28.48
CA LEU A 47 12.77 2.80 28.64
C LEU A 47 13.32 3.54 27.40
N LEU A 48 14.46 3.08 26.86
CA LEU A 48 15.03 3.65 25.63
C LEU A 48 14.11 3.49 24.42
N GLN A 49 13.47 2.32 24.27
CA GLN A 49 12.50 2.08 23.21
C GLN A 49 11.26 2.97 23.34
N LYS A 50 10.81 3.21 24.57
CA LYS A 50 9.72 4.15 24.84
C LYS A 50 10.09 5.58 24.44
N GLU A 51 11.27 6.06 24.84
CA GLU A 51 11.75 7.40 24.47
C GLU A 51 11.90 7.56 22.96
N GLU A 52 12.46 6.56 22.27
CA GLU A 52 12.55 6.56 20.80
C GLU A 52 11.16 6.63 20.14
N LEU A 53 10.19 5.90 20.68
CA LEU A 53 8.82 5.90 20.17
C LEU A 53 8.11 7.25 20.42
N GLU A 54 8.32 7.86 21.59
CA GLU A 54 7.80 9.19 21.91
C GLU A 54 8.39 10.26 20.96
N GLN A 55 9.67 10.20 20.64
CA GLN A 55 10.30 11.08 19.65
C GLN A 55 9.70 10.89 18.25
N LYS A 56 9.50 9.65 17.80
CA LYS A 56 8.84 9.35 16.52
C LYS A 56 7.40 9.85 16.48
N HIS A 57 6.66 9.69 17.59
CA HIS A 57 5.30 10.20 17.70
C HIS A 57 5.25 11.72 17.58
N LEU A 58 6.14 12.44 18.29
CA LEU A 58 6.22 13.90 18.22
C LEU A 58 6.52 14.38 16.79
N HIS A 59 7.44 13.72 16.10
CA HIS A 59 7.76 14.05 14.70
C HIS A 59 6.57 13.84 13.77
N LEU A 60 5.84 12.73 13.92
CA LEU A 60 4.62 12.48 13.14
C LEU A 60 3.54 13.54 13.39
N VAL A 61 3.38 13.97 14.65
CA VAL A 61 2.43 15.05 14.98
C VAL A 61 2.80 16.34 14.26
N GLN A 62 4.08 16.72 14.26
CA GLN A 62 4.56 17.90 13.52
C GLN A 62 4.30 17.79 12.01
N ILE A 63 4.54 16.63 11.41
CA ILE A 63 4.26 16.40 9.99
C ILE A 63 2.76 16.58 9.72
N VAL A 64 1.89 15.94 10.51
CA VAL A 64 0.44 16.03 10.35
C VAL A 64 -0.07 17.46 10.50
N GLU A 65 0.48 18.23 11.45
CA GLU A 65 0.16 19.65 11.60
C GLU A 65 0.59 20.47 10.38
N SER A 66 1.82 20.24 9.88
CA SER A 66 2.31 20.92 8.69
C SER A 66 1.48 20.59 7.43
N GLU A 67 1.06 19.34 7.26
CA GLU A 67 0.19 18.91 6.17
C GLU A 67 -1.21 19.53 6.27
N LYS A 68 -1.77 19.63 7.48
CA LYS A 68 -3.05 20.32 7.71
C LYS A 68 -2.96 21.79 7.31
N THR A 69 -1.90 22.49 7.71
CA THR A 69 -1.69 23.89 7.35
C THR A 69 -1.49 24.06 5.84
N ALA A 70 -0.67 23.22 5.20
CA ALA A 70 -0.46 23.26 3.77
C ALA A 70 -1.77 23.02 3.00
N LYS A 71 -2.56 22.00 3.39
CA LYS A 71 -3.87 21.72 2.79
C LYS A 71 -4.82 22.91 2.93
N TRP A 72 -4.86 23.54 4.10
CA TRP A 72 -5.70 24.72 4.34
C TRP A 72 -5.29 25.88 3.42
N GLN A 73 -3.99 26.18 3.30
CA GLN A 73 -3.46 27.21 2.39
C GLN A 73 -3.83 26.94 0.93
N TYR A 74 -3.66 25.70 0.44
CA TYR A 74 -4.06 25.35 -0.92
C TYR A 74 -5.56 25.50 -1.16
N THR A 75 -6.38 25.19 -0.15
CA THR A 75 -7.84 25.34 -0.25
C THR A 75 -8.21 26.81 -0.38
N GLN A 76 -7.64 27.67 0.47
CA GLN A 76 -7.83 29.12 0.38
C GLN A 76 -7.38 29.68 -0.98
N GLN A 77 -6.21 29.27 -1.47
CA GLN A 77 -5.72 29.71 -2.79
C GLN A 77 -6.65 29.27 -3.93
N CYS A 78 -7.23 28.08 -3.85
CA CYS A 78 -8.23 27.63 -4.83
C CYS A 78 -9.50 28.48 -4.80
N GLU A 79 -9.96 28.88 -3.61
CA GLU A 79 -11.13 29.74 -3.45
C GLU A 79 -10.88 31.15 -4.01
N GLU A 80 -9.71 31.73 -3.72
CA GLU A 80 -9.30 33.04 -4.26
C GLU A 80 -9.24 33.03 -5.80
N LEU A 81 -8.58 32.02 -6.39
CA LEU A 81 -8.55 31.86 -7.85
C LEU A 81 -9.95 31.66 -8.44
N THR A 82 -10.84 30.97 -7.73
CA THR A 82 -12.23 30.77 -8.15
C THR A 82 -13.01 32.09 -8.16
N MET A 83 -12.79 32.94 -7.15
CA MET A 83 -13.39 34.28 -7.11
C MET A 83 -12.87 35.17 -8.25
N GLU A 84 -11.56 35.14 -8.51
CA GLU A 84 -10.95 35.92 -9.58
C GLU A 84 -11.49 35.50 -10.96
N ILE A 85 -11.64 34.19 -11.20
CA ILE A 85 -12.27 33.68 -12.42
C ILE A 85 -13.71 34.20 -12.57
N LYS A 86 -14.49 34.24 -11.48
CA LYS A 86 -15.86 34.77 -11.53
C LYS A 86 -15.86 36.27 -11.86
N LYS A 87 -14.95 37.04 -11.26
CA LYS A 87 -14.81 38.49 -11.51
C LYS A 87 -14.43 38.78 -12.97
N LEU A 88 -13.38 38.14 -13.47
CA LEU A 88 -12.94 38.28 -14.86
C LEU A 88 -14.05 37.88 -15.85
N ARG A 89 -14.83 36.84 -15.54
CA ARG A 89 -15.99 36.47 -16.37
C ARG A 89 -17.07 37.55 -16.37
N ALA A 90 -17.34 38.19 -15.23
CA ALA A 90 -18.30 39.28 -15.14
C ALA A 90 -17.82 40.52 -15.92
N GLU A 91 -16.54 40.87 -15.80
CA GLU A 91 -15.92 41.97 -16.57
C GLU A 91 -15.95 41.70 -18.08
N LEU A 92 -15.66 40.47 -18.52
CA LEU A 92 -15.80 40.11 -19.94
C LEU A 92 -17.25 40.20 -20.41
N PHE A 93 -18.22 39.86 -19.56
CA PHE A 93 -19.63 39.96 -19.90
C PHE A 93 -20.09 41.42 -20.00
N SER A 94 -19.65 42.30 -19.09
CA SER A 94 -19.96 43.74 -19.15
C SER A 94 -19.32 44.40 -20.37
N LEU A 95 -18.04 44.14 -20.64
CA LEU A 95 -17.37 44.66 -21.84
C LEU A 95 -18.12 44.23 -23.11
N ASN A 96 -18.45 42.94 -23.24
CA ASN A 96 -19.17 42.41 -24.41
C ASN A 96 -20.59 42.99 -24.56
N ARG A 97 -21.20 43.47 -23.47
CA ARG A 97 -22.48 44.19 -23.51
C ARG A 97 -22.29 45.64 -23.97
N GLU A 98 -21.22 46.29 -23.53
CA GLU A 98 -20.84 47.65 -23.92
C GLU A 98 -20.49 47.75 -25.42
N TRP A 99 -19.69 46.82 -25.93
CA TRP A 99 -19.38 46.69 -27.36
C TRP A 99 -20.61 46.45 -28.25
N ARG A 100 -21.70 45.91 -27.69
CA ARG A 100 -22.96 45.70 -28.43
C ARG A 100 -23.85 46.94 -28.47
N LEU A 101 -23.60 47.95 -27.65
CA LEU A 101 -24.44 49.15 -27.51
C LEU A 101 -23.87 50.38 -28.23
N THR A 102 -22.68 50.32 -28.81
CA THR A 102 -22.12 51.41 -29.64
C THR A 102 -22.82 51.51 -31.00
N PRO A 103 -23.55 52.60 -31.32
CA PRO A 103 -24.20 52.77 -32.61
C PRO A 103 -23.27 53.55 -33.54
N ASN A 104 -22.34 52.89 -34.22
CA ASN A 104 -21.65 53.52 -35.34
C ASN A 104 -21.16 52.50 -36.38
N ASN A 105 -22.03 52.11 -37.31
CA ASN A 105 -21.65 52.09 -38.73
C ASN A 105 -22.87 51.87 -39.64
N ARG A 106 -23.44 52.96 -40.18
CA ARG A 106 -24.59 52.91 -41.11
C ARG A 106 -24.21 52.87 -42.59
N ASN A 107 -22.93 52.83 -42.97
CA ASN A 107 -22.55 52.78 -44.38
C ASN A 107 -21.57 51.65 -44.64
N ASN A 108 -22.04 50.40 -44.78
CA ASN A 108 -21.09 49.33 -44.98
C ASN A 108 -21.59 48.06 -45.67
N LYS A 109 -22.00 48.23 -46.93
CA LYS A 109 -22.06 47.12 -47.89
C LYS A 109 -20.65 46.63 -48.30
N LEU A 110 -19.59 47.39 -47.97
CA LEU A 110 -18.18 47.00 -48.13
C LEU A 110 -17.56 46.35 -46.88
N GLN A 111 -17.99 46.71 -45.65
CA GLN A 111 -17.51 46.05 -44.42
C GLN A 111 -18.25 44.76 -44.10
N LEU A 112 -19.35 44.39 -44.78
CA LEU A 112 -19.95 43.07 -44.60
C LEU A 112 -19.02 41.96 -45.13
N ILE A 113 -18.30 42.20 -46.24
CA ILE A 113 -17.28 41.30 -46.78
C ILE A 113 -16.07 41.23 -45.84
N GLY A 114 -15.66 42.36 -45.27
CA GLY A 114 -14.59 42.43 -44.26
C GLY A 114 -14.97 41.76 -42.94
N LEU A 115 -16.21 41.90 -42.46
CA LEU A 115 -16.72 41.25 -41.25
C LEU A 115 -17.02 39.76 -41.45
N GLU A 116 -17.42 39.32 -42.64
CA GLU A 116 -17.52 37.89 -42.97
C GLU A 116 -16.14 37.25 -43.07
N ASN A 117 -15.17 37.91 -43.72
CA ASN A 117 -13.77 37.47 -43.76
C ASN A 117 -13.14 37.49 -42.36
N ASP A 118 -13.29 38.56 -41.57
CA ASP A 118 -12.85 38.62 -40.18
C ASP A 118 -13.57 37.57 -39.32
N SER A 119 -14.86 37.31 -39.55
CA SER A 119 -15.62 36.24 -38.87
C SER A 119 -15.10 34.86 -39.24
N GLU A 120 -14.70 34.65 -40.50
CA GLU A 120 -14.11 33.42 -40.97
C GLU A 120 -12.67 33.22 -40.47
N GLU A 121 -11.86 34.28 -40.46
CA GLU A 121 -10.52 34.32 -39.87
C GLU A 121 -10.57 34.09 -38.36
N ILE A 122 -11.47 34.76 -37.64
CA ILE A 122 -11.73 34.53 -36.22
C ILE A 122 -12.18 33.08 -35.97
N ARG A 123 -12.97 32.48 -36.87
CA ARG A 123 -13.37 31.06 -36.78
C ARG A 123 -12.18 30.13 -37.01
N LYS A 124 -11.30 30.44 -37.97
CA LYS A 124 -10.05 29.71 -38.22
C LYS A 124 -9.10 29.82 -37.01
N ILE A 125 -8.93 31.01 -36.45
CA ILE A 125 -8.15 31.27 -35.23
C ILE A 125 -8.72 30.46 -34.06
N LYS A 126 -10.04 30.47 -33.84
CA LYS A 126 -10.68 29.66 -32.77
C LYS A 126 -10.46 28.16 -32.96
N LYS A 127 -10.50 27.65 -34.21
CA LYS A 127 -10.19 26.25 -34.52
C LYS A 127 -8.73 25.93 -34.18
N VAL A 128 -7.79 26.76 -34.62
CA VAL A 128 -6.35 26.61 -34.34
C VAL A 128 -6.09 26.69 -32.83
N GLN A 129 -6.67 27.64 -32.13
CA GLN A 129 -6.54 27.76 -30.67
C GLN A 129 -7.15 26.57 -29.93
N SER A 130 -8.30 26.04 -30.37
CA SER A 130 -8.89 24.82 -29.81
C SER A 130 -7.97 23.62 -30.02
N PHE A 131 -7.40 23.49 -31.21
CA PHE A 131 -6.41 22.46 -31.52
C PHE A 131 -5.18 22.56 -30.61
N PHE A 132 -4.60 23.77 -30.47
CA PHE A 132 -3.45 24.01 -29.59
C PHE A 132 -3.77 23.74 -28.13
N ARG A 133 -4.95 24.15 -27.62
CA ARG A 133 -5.39 23.82 -26.26
C ARG A 133 -5.45 22.31 -26.05
N GLY A 134 -6.10 21.57 -26.95
CA GLY A 134 -6.18 20.11 -26.87
C GLY A 134 -4.81 19.43 -26.99
N TRP A 135 -3.94 19.93 -27.86
CA TRP A 135 -2.58 19.43 -28.02
C TRP A 135 -1.72 19.67 -26.77
N LEU A 136 -1.76 20.88 -26.19
CA LEU A 136 -1.06 21.22 -24.95
C LEU A 136 -1.55 20.37 -23.78
N CYS A 137 -2.87 20.16 -23.65
CA CYS A 137 -3.42 19.26 -22.64
C CYS A 137 -2.89 17.83 -22.78
N ARG A 138 -2.91 17.27 -24.00
CA ARG A 138 -2.36 15.92 -24.26
C ARG A 138 -0.86 15.84 -24.00
N ARG A 139 -0.10 16.87 -24.40
CA ARG A 139 1.35 16.94 -24.17
C ARG A 139 1.67 17.00 -22.68
N ARG A 140 0.97 17.86 -21.93
CA ARG A 140 1.13 17.97 -20.46
C ARG A 140 0.73 16.68 -19.76
N TRP A 141 -0.38 16.05 -20.16
CA TRP A 141 -0.78 14.74 -19.63
C TRP A 141 0.30 13.68 -19.85
N LYS A 142 0.81 13.56 -21.09
CA LYS A 142 1.91 12.63 -21.40
C LYS A 142 3.12 12.88 -20.50
N GLN A 143 3.51 14.15 -20.31
CA GLN A 143 4.63 14.50 -19.43
C GLN A 143 4.38 14.07 -17.98
N ILE A 144 3.22 14.39 -17.41
CA ILE A 144 2.84 14.02 -16.04
C ILE A 144 2.84 12.50 -15.87
N VAL A 145 2.27 11.76 -16.83
CA VAL A 145 2.23 10.29 -16.78
C VAL A 145 3.64 9.70 -16.85
N THR A 146 4.51 10.19 -17.75
CA THR A 146 5.89 9.72 -17.84
C THR A 146 6.67 9.99 -16.56
N GLU A 147 6.52 11.19 -16.00
CA GLU A 147 7.14 11.58 -14.73
C GLU A 147 6.66 10.71 -13.56
N TYR A 148 5.36 10.41 -13.51
CA TYR A 148 4.80 9.47 -12.54
C TYR A 148 5.35 8.06 -12.72
N ILE A 149 5.34 7.50 -13.94
CA ILE A 149 5.80 6.13 -14.22
C ILE A 149 7.26 5.93 -13.79
N ASN A 150 8.09 6.95 -14.01
CA ASN A 150 9.51 6.96 -13.65
C ASN A 150 9.78 7.42 -12.21
N SER A 151 8.74 7.80 -11.46
CA SER A 151 8.91 8.25 -10.08
C SER A 151 9.32 7.08 -9.16
N PRO A 152 10.14 7.34 -8.12
CA PRO A 152 10.49 6.34 -7.12
C PRO A 152 9.28 5.71 -6.43
N HIS A 153 8.22 6.50 -6.22
CA HIS A 153 6.98 6.03 -5.62
C HIS A 153 6.28 4.98 -6.50
N ALA A 154 6.15 5.23 -7.81
CA ALA A 154 5.55 4.27 -8.73
C ALA A 154 6.38 2.99 -8.84
N GLU A 155 7.72 3.11 -8.83
CA GLU A 155 8.61 1.95 -8.78
C GLU A 155 8.41 1.12 -7.50
N SER A 156 8.36 1.77 -6.34
CA SER A 156 8.09 1.11 -5.06
C SER A 156 6.72 0.42 -5.04
N MET A 157 5.69 1.06 -5.60
CA MET A 157 4.36 0.46 -5.74
C MET A 157 4.37 -0.77 -6.65
N ARG A 158 5.09 -0.73 -7.78
CA ARG A 158 5.27 -1.89 -8.65
C ARG A 158 5.98 -3.04 -7.94
N LYS A 159 7.06 -2.76 -7.20
CA LYS A 159 7.79 -3.77 -6.41
C LYS A 159 6.90 -4.42 -5.36
N ARG A 160 6.17 -3.61 -4.59
CA ARG A 160 5.19 -4.09 -3.59
C ARG A 160 4.15 -5.00 -4.24
N ASN A 161 3.53 -4.57 -5.35
CA ASN A 161 2.52 -5.36 -6.04
C ASN A 161 3.10 -6.67 -6.58
N SER A 162 4.30 -6.63 -7.19
CA SER A 162 4.99 -7.83 -7.69
C SER A 162 5.27 -8.85 -6.59
N LEU A 163 5.62 -8.40 -5.37
CA LEU A 163 5.84 -9.30 -4.24
C LEU A 163 4.54 -9.94 -3.78
N VAL A 164 3.46 -9.18 -3.70
CA VAL A 164 2.15 -9.71 -3.31
C VAL A 164 1.65 -10.73 -4.32
N PHE A 165 1.72 -10.44 -5.62
CA PHE A 165 1.31 -11.40 -6.65
C PHE A 165 2.13 -12.69 -6.58
N ARG A 166 3.47 -12.57 -6.47
CA ARG A 166 4.34 -13.75 -6.30
C ARG A 166 4.04 -14.56 -5.05
N MET A 167 3.67 -13.91 -3.95
CA MET A 167 3.28 -14.61 -2.73
C MET A 167 1.99 -15.43 -2.93
N VAL A 168 1.00 -14.87 -3.64
CA VAL A 168 -0.25 -15.58 -3.94
C VAL A 168 0.02 -16.75 -4.89
N GLU A 169 0.76 -16.52 -5.97
CA GLU A 169 1.17 -17.58 -6.91
C GLU A 169 1.94 -18.71 -6.21
N ALA A 170 2.88 -18.38 -5.34
CA ALA A 170 3.63 -19.38 -4.57
C ALA A 170 2.74 -20.17 -3.61
N GLU A 171 1.73 -19.54 -3.02
CA GLU A 171 0.76 -20.22 -2.15
C GLU A 171 -0.15 -21.16 -2.95
N GLU A 172 -0.55 -20.77 -4.16
CA GLU A 172 -1.29 -21.63 -5.10
C GLU A 172 -0.48 -22.88 -5.45
N GLU A 173 0.77 -22.71 -5.87
CA GLU A 173 1.66 -23.82 -6.23
C GLU A 173 1.92 -24.74 -5.03
N TYR A 174 2.19 -24.17 -3.85
CA TYR A 174 2.43 -24.95 -2.64
C TYR A 174 1.20 -25.79 -2.25
N LEU A 175 0.00 -25.23 -2.36
CA LEU A 175 -1.23 -25.97 -2.10
C LEU A 175 -1.45 -27.09 -3.12
N GLU A 176 -1.16 -26.87 -4.40
CA GLU A 176 -1.23 -27.92 -5.43
C GLU A 176 -0.30 -29.09 -5.10
N GLN A 177 0.93 -28.80 -4.67
CA GLN A 177 1.89 -29.82 -4.24
C GLN A 177 1.40 -30.61 -3.02
N LEU A 178 0.85 -29.93 -2.02
CA LEU A 178 0.24 -30.58 -0.84
C LEU A 178 -0.97 -31.44 -1.24
N GLN A 179 -1.82 -30.96 -2.15
CA GLN A 179 -2.95 -31.72 -2.66
C GLN A 179 -2.49 -32.97 -3.41
N LEU A 180 -1.44 -32.88 -4.22
CA LEU A 180 -0.85 -34.04 -4.90
C LEU A 180 -0.33 -35.05 -3.88
N MET A 181 0.44 -34.60 -2.88
CA MET A 181 0.95 -35.48 -1.81
C MET A 181 -0.20 -36.18 -1.07
N VAL A 182 -1.25 -35.47 -0.69
CA VAL A 182 -2.37 -36.03 0.07
C VAL A 182 -3.22 -36.97 -0.79
N SER A 183 -3.57 -36.56 -2.00
CA SER A 183 -4.50 -37.29 -2.86
C SER A 183 -3.86 -38.50 -3.55
N CYS A 184 -2.61 -38.38 -4.01
CA CYS A 184 -1.94 -39.43 -4.76
C CYS A 184 -1.11 -40.37 -3.89
N PHE A 185 -0.72 -39.96 -2.68
CA PHE A 185 0.11 -40.79 -1.80
C PHE A 185 -0.59 -41.10 -0.48
N LEU A 186 -0.84 -40.10 0.37
CA LEU A 186 -1.37 -40.34 1.73
C LEU A 186 -2.66 -41.15 1.73
N ARG A 187 -3.67 -40.74 0.94
CA ARG A 187 -4.97 -41.43 0.91
C ARG A 187 -4.85 -42.86 0.36
N PRO A 188 -4.20 -43.11 -0.80
CA PRO A 188 -3.92 -44.48 -1.26
C PRO A 188 -3.17 -45.34 -0.24
N PHE A 189 -2.15 -44.81 0.45
CA PHE A 189 -1.44 -45.56 1.49
C PHE A 189 -2.31 -45.87 2.70
N LYS A 190 -3.12 -44.92 3.19
CA LYS A 190 -4.12 -45.18 4.24
C LYS A 190 -5.10 -46.28 3.84
N MET A 191 -5.56 -46.28 2.59
CA MET A 191 -6.46 -47.32 2.07
C MET A 191 -5.76 -48.68 1.98
N ALA A 192 -4.51 -48.73 1.52
CA ALA A 192 -3.72 -49.96 1.44
C ALA A 192 -3.43 -50.56 2.82
N ALA A 193 -3.20 -49.71 3.83
CA ALA A 193 -2.98 -50.12 5.22
C ALA A 193 -4.21 -50.80 5.87
N SER A 194 -5.41 -50.54 5.35
CA SER A 194 -6.65 -51.18 5.81
C SER A 194 -6.97 -52.51 5.10
N SER A 195 -6.10 -52.99 4.20
CA SER A 195 -6.32 -54.26 3.49
C SER A 195 -6.04 -55.48 4.36
N GLN A 196 -6.51 -56.67 3.94
CA GLN A 196 -6.32 -57.91 4.72
C GLN A 196 -4.85 -58.36 4.84
N LYS A 197 -3.98 -57.93 3.92
CA LYS A 197 -2.53 -58.14 3.96
C LYS A 197 -1.84 -56.82 3.61
N PRO A 198 -1.75 -55.88 4.56
CA PRO A 198 -1.32 -54.53 4.27
C PRO A 198 0.18 -54.49 3.96
N PRO A 199 0.61 -53.80 2.89
CA PRO A 199 2.03 -53.62 2.57
C PRO A 199 2.73 -52.66 3.53
N CYS A 200 1.96 -51.85 4.27
CA CYS A 200 2.41 -50.90 5.29
C CYS A 200 1.33 -50.78 6.36
N SER A 201 1.74 -50.64 7.62
CA SER A 201 0.84 -50.45 8.76
C SER A 201 0.30 -49.02 8.84
N HIS A 202 -0.80 -48.82 9.57
CA HIS A 202 -1.34 -47.48 9.83
C HIS A 202 -0.35 -46.59 10.58
N ASP A 203 0.44 -47.15 11.50
CA ASP A 203 1.44 -46.40 12.28
C ASP A 203 2.60 -45.91 11.40
N GLU A 204 3.05 -46.71 10.44
CA GLU A 204 4.07 -46.30 9.46
C GLU A 204 3.55 -45.17 8.56
N VAL A 205 2.33 -45.30 8.04
CA VAL A 205 1.72 -44.24 7.22
C VAL A 205 1.55 -42.94 8.02
N ASN A 206 1.08 -43.03 9.26
CA ASN A 206 0.94 -41.86 10.13
C ASN A 206 2.29 -41.24 10.51
N SER A 207 3.34 -42.04 10.64
CA SER A 207 4.69 -41.53 10.93
C SER A 207 5.34 -40.84 9.72
N ILE A 208 5.05 -41.31 8.51
CA ILE A 208 5.58 -40.72 7.25
C ILE A 208 4.88 -39.40 6.93
N PHE A 209 3.54 -39.37 6.98
CA PHE A 209 2.77 -38.23 6.50
C PHE A 209 2.29 -37.29 7.61
N LEU A 210 2.36 -37.70 8.88
CA LEU A 210 2.01 -36.90 10.05
C LEU A 210 0.67 -36.15 9.85
N ASN A 211 0.68 -34.83 10.06
CA ASN A 211 -0.48 -33.96 9.95
C ASN A 211 -0.63 -33.32 8.55
N ALA A 212 -0.07 -33.94 7.51
CA ALA A 212 -0.06 -33.38 6.14
C ALA A 212 -1.44 -32.99 5.62
N GLU A 213 -2.48 -33.79 5.89
CA GLU A 213 -3.86 -33.49 5.46
C GLU A 213 -4.42 -32.26 6.17
N THR A 214 -4.10 -32.07 7.45
CA THR A 214 -4.47 -30.86 8.21
C THR A 214 -3.73 -29.63 7.69
N VAL A 215 -2.43 -29.75 7.40
CA VAL A 215 -1.64 -28.66 6.83
C VAL A 215 -2.21 -28.23 5.48
N MET A 216 -2.48 -29.18 4.59
CA MET A 216 -3.14 -28.91 3.29
C MET A 216 -4.46 -28.15 3.48
N PHE A 217 -5.29 -28.56 4.44
CA PHE A 217 -6.57 -27.88 4.72
C PHE A 217 -6.38 -26.43 5.21
N LEU A 218 -5.40 -26.18 6.09
CA LEU A 218 -5.09 -24.83 6.57
C LEU A 218 -4.61 -23.92 5.43
N HIS A 219 -3.72 -24.41 4.58
CA HIS A 219 -3.24 -23.67 3.41
C HIS A 219 -4.37 -23.43 2.40
N GLN A 220 -5.32 -24.38 2.25
CA GLN A 220 -6.51 -24.16 1.42
C GLN A 220 -7.39 -23.02 1.95
N ILE A 221 -7.57 -22.92 3.27
CA ILE A 221 -8.30 -21.79 3.89
C ILE A 221 -7.53 -20.49 3.67
N PHE A 222 -6.22 -20.51 3.87
CA PHE A 222 -5.37 -19.33 3.71
C PHE A 222 -5.41 -18.80 2.29
N LEU A 223 -5.24 -19.67 1.29
CA LEU A 223 -5.33 -19.30 -0.12
C LEU A 223 -6.69 -18.69 -0.47
N LYS A 224 -7.80 -19.29 -0.02
CA LYS A 224 -9.14 -18.69 -0.21
C LYS A 224 -9.22 -17.27 0.37
N GLY A 225 -8.62 -17.05 1.53
CA GLY A 225 -8.52 -15.73 2.15
C GLY A 225 -7.67 -14.75 1.32
N LEU A 226 -6.56 -15.21 0.73
CA LEU A 226 -5.74 -14.42 -0.17
C LEU A 226 -6.50 -14.07 -1.46
N THR A 227 -7.14 -15.03 -2.11
CA THR A 227 -7.91 -14.79 -3.33
C THR A 227 -9.01 -13.75 -3.12
N ALA A 228 -9.76 -13.83 -2.01
CA ALA A 228 -10.78 -12.83 -1.67
C ALA A 228 -10.19 -11.42 -1.47
N ARG A 229 -8.97 -11.32 -0.92
CA ARG A 229 -8.25 -10.04 -0.82
C ARG A 229 -7.80 -9.53 -2.19
N MET A 230 -7.45 -10.44 -3.09
CA MET A 230 -7.00 -10.10 -4.45
C MET A 230 -8.12 -9.56 -5.33
N GLU A 231 -9.37 -10.01 -5.15
CA GLU A 231 -10.55 -9.47 -5.86
C GLU A 231 -10.74 -7.96 -5.61
N CYS A 232 -10.40 -7.49 -4.41
CA CYS A 232 -10.48 -6.08 -4.02
C CYS A 232 -9.14 -5.34 -4.18
N TRP A 233 -8.15 -5.92 -4.88
CA TRP A 233 -6.82 -5.33 -4.95
C TRP A 233 -6.81 -4.04 -5.81
N PRO A 234 -6.22 -2.93 -5.33
CA PRO A 234 -6.23 -1.68 -6.08
C PRO A 234 -5.45 -1.82 -7.39
N THR A 235 -6.15 -1.61 -8.50
CA THR A 235 -5.56 -1.61 -9.85
C THR A 235 -5.47 -0.18 -10.39
N LEU A 236 -4.26 0.26 -10.71
CA LEU A 236 -4.04 1.54 -11.37
C LEU A 236 -4.07 1.33 -12.89
N VAL A 237 -5.23 1.55 -13.51
CA VAL A 237 -5.39 1.46 -14.97
C VAL A 237 -5.08 2.83 -15.57
N LEU A 238 -3.87 3.02 -16.07
CA LEU A 238 -3.55 4.13 -16.97
C LEU A 238 -4.13 3.75 -18.34
N GLY A 239 -5.11 4.51 -18.83
CA GLY A 239 -5.85 4.20 -20.07
C GLY A 239 -4.92 3.82 -21.23
N ARG A 240 -5.31 2.78 -21.99
CA ARG A 240 -4.59 2.28 -23.16
C ARG A 240 -4.49 3.31 -24.28
#